data_AF-A0A7K4CB95-F1
#
_entry.id   AF-A0A7K4CB95-F1
#
_cell.length_a   1.000
_cell.length_b   1.000
_cell.length_c   1.000
_cell.angle_alpha   90.00
_cell.angle_beta   90.00
_cell.angle_gamma   90.00
#
_symmetry.space_group_name_H-M   'P 1'
#
loop_
_entity.id
_entity.type
_entity.pdbx_description
1 polymer ?
#
loop_
_entity_poly.entity_id
_entity_poly.type
_entity_poly.pdbx_seq_one_letter_code
_entity_poly.pdbx_strand_id
1 'polypeptide(L)' 'SKPKKNAEERAVEQRLMRNANIVLSSGKKAVIALSARGVGPENASRILATLAEGDAFYREILKAERTFIQTHRYWS' A
#
# COMPACT_ATOMS: atom_id res chain seq x y z
N SER A 1 -17.11 2.07 -27.57
CA SER A 1 -17.32 2.01 -26.11
C SER A 1 -16.22 1.20 -25.46
N LYS A 2 -15.57 1.73 -24.40
CA LYS A 2 -14.70 0.89 -23.56
C LYS A 2 -15.53 -0.29 -23.03
N PRO A 3 -15.00 -1.53 -23.03
CA PRO A 3 -15.72 -2.68 -22.50
C PRO A 3 -16.12 -2.42 -21.05
N LYS A 4 -17.30 -2.92 -20.65
CA LYS A 4 -17.82 -2.78 -19.29
C LYS A 4 -16.91 -3.60 -18.37
N LYS A 5 -16.05 -2.93 -17.59
CA LYS A 5 -15.13 -3.59 -16.66
C LYS A 5 -15.87 -4.50 -15.69
N ASN A 6 -15.35 -5.71 -15.51
CA ASN A 6 -15.83 -6.66 -14.51
C ASN A 6 -15.51 -6.15 -13.08
N ALA A 7 -16.01 -6.84 -12.05
CA ALA A 7 -15.83 -6.40 -10.66
C ALA A 7 -14.35 -6.34 -10.24
N GLU A 8 -13.54 -7.28 -10.72
CA GLU A 8 -12.10 -7.37 -10.42
C GLU A 8 -11.32 -6.22 -11.06
N GLU A 9 -11.58 -5.92 -12.33
CA GLU A 9 -10.98 -4.80 -13.05
C GLU A 9 -11.30 -3.45 -12.38
N ARG A 10 -12.51 -3.30 -11.84
CA ARG A 10 -12.88 -2.11 -11.06
C ARG A 10 -12.11 -2.02 -9.75
N ALA A 11 -11.96 -3.14 -9.04
CA ALA A 11 -11.20 -3.18 -7.79
C ALA A 11 -9.71 -2.86 -8.03
N VAL A 12 -9.13 -3.40 -9.11
CA VAL A 12 -7.76 -3.10 -9.53
C VAL A 12 -7.62 -1.62 -9.90
N GLU A 13 -8.55 -1.06 -10.67
CA GLU A 13 -8.53 0.37 -11.01
C GLU A 13 -8.60 1.26 -9.77
N GLN A 14 -9.51 0.98 -8.83
CA GLN A 14 -9.61 1.73 -7.59
C GLN A 14 -8.32 1.66 -6.76
N ARG A 15 -7.69 0.48 -6.70
CA ARG A 15 -6.40 0.30 -6.02
C ARG A 15 -5.30 1.12 -6.68
N LEU A 16 -5.21 1.08 -8.01
CA LEU A 16 -4.22 1.85 -8.78
C LEU A 16 -4.42 3.35 -8.58
N MET A 17 -5.66 3.84 -8.63
CA MET A 17 -5.99 5.24 -8.39
C MET A 17 -5.57 5.69 -6.99
N ARG A 18 -5.81 4.87 -5.96
CA ARG A 18 -5.37 5.15 -4.58
C ARG A 18 -3.85 5.18 -4.48
N ASN A 19 -3.16 4.22 -5.07
CA ASN A 19 -1.69 4.21 -5.11
C ASN A 19 -1.14 5.47 -5.76
N ALA A 20 -1.70 5.88 -6.91
CA ALA A 20 -1.28 7.08 -7.62
C ALA A 20 -1.45 8.34 -6.76
N ASN A 21 -2.58 8.48 -6.07
CA ASN A 21 -2.84 9.61 -5.18
C ASN A 21 -1.86 9.68 -4.00
N ILE A 22 -1.52 8.53 -3.41
CA ILE A 22 -0.56 8.44 -2.30
C ILE A 22 0.86 8.80 -2.77
N VAL A 23 1.24 8.33 -3.96
CA VAL A 23 2.55 8.69 -4.57
C VAL A 23 2.60 10.17 -4.90
N LEU A 24 1.51 10.74 -5.43
CA LEU A 24 1.43 12.16 -5.72
C LEU A 24 1.57 13.03 -4.46
N SER A 25 0.99 12.60 -3.33
CA SER A 25 1.05 13.37 -2.08
C SER A 25 2.37 13.23 -1.33
N SER A 26 2.96 12.04 -1.31
CA SER A 26 4.07 11.70 -0.40
C SER A 26 5.38 11.36 -1.13
N GLY A 27 5.38 11.42 -2.46
CA GLY A 27 6.54 11.27 -3.31
C GLY A 27 7.32 9.97 -3.08
N LYS A 28 8.63 10.08 -2.91
CA LYS A 28 9.54 8.94 -2.79
C LYS A 28 9.20 8.02 -1.61
N LYS A 29 8.74 8.57 -0.48
CA LYS A 29 8.37 7.76 0.70
C LYS A 29 7.21 6.82 0.36
N ALA A 30 6.21 7.29 -0.40
CA ALA A 30 5.10 6.45 -0.84
C ALA A 30 5.53 5.30 -1.77
N VAL A 31 6.43 5.57 -2.71
CA VAL A 31 6.96 4.54 -3.61
C VAL A 31 7.67 3.44 -2.83
N ILE A 32 8.50 3.82 -1.84
CA ILE A 32 9.21 2.86 -0.99
C ILE A 32 8.22 2.03 -0.16
N ALA A 33 7.22 2.66 0.48
CA ALA A 33 6.22 1.95 1.27
C ALA A 33 5.39 0.97 0.42
N LEU A 34 4.90 1.40 -0.75
CA LEU A 34 4.12 0.56 -1.66
C LEU A 34 4.91 -0.60 -2.28
N SER A 35 6.24 -0.52 -2.29
CA SER A 35 7.12 -1.59 -2.79
C SER A 35 7.28 -2.74 -1.78
N ALA A 36 6.87 -2.54 -0.52
CA ALA A 36 6.98 -3.55 0.52
C ALA A 36 5.91 -4.64 0.41
N ARG A 37 6.23 -5.86 0.84
CA ARG A 37 5.37 -7.03 0.64
C ARG A 37 4.11 -6.93 1.49
N GLY A 38 2.95 -7.03 0.84
CA GLY A 38 1.66 -6.92 1.54
C GLY A 38 1.28 -5.50 1.95
N VAL A 39 2.06 -4.50 1.53
CA VAL A 39 1.74 -3.09 1.75
C VAL A 39 0.90 -2.58 0.59
N GLY A 40 -0.42 -2.64 0.77
CA GLY A 40 -1.39 -1.99 -0.12
C GLY A 40 -1.55 -0.49 0.18
N PRO A 41 -2.40 0.22 -0.59
CA PRO A 41 -2.63 1.66 -0.40
C PRO A 41 -3.05 2.03 1.03
N GLU A 42 -3.86 1.20 1.69
CA GLU A 42 -4.23 1.46 3.09
C GLU A 42 -3.04 1.39 4.06
N ASN A 43 -2.19 0.37 3.92
CA ASN A 43 -1.02 0.22 4.78
C ASN A 43 0.02 1.30 4.48
N ALA A 44 0.21 1.65 3.20
CA ALA A 44 1.08 2.77 2.82
C ALA A 44 0.58 4.10 3.42
N SER A 45 -0.71 4.39 3.33
CA SER A 45 -1.30 5.57 3.98
C SER A 45 -1.10 5.58 5.49
N ARG A 46 -1.27 4.43 6.17
CA ARG A 46 -1.01 4.32 7.63
C ARG A 46 0.45 4.61 7.97
N ILE A 47 1.39 4.01 7.23
CA ILE A 47 2.83 4.23 7.43
C ILE A 47 3.18 5.71 7.22
N LEU A 48 2.67 6.33 6.16
CA LEU A 48 2.94 7.73 5.86
C LEU A 48 2.31 8.69 6.88
N ALA A 49 1.15 8.33 7.44
CA ALA A 49 0.49 9.11 8.49
C ALA A 49 1.25 9.11 9.82
N THR A 50 2.17 8.17 10.06
CA THR A 50 3.05 8.20 11.24
C THR A 50 4.04 9.36 11.21
N LEU A 51 4.23 9.99 10.05
CA LEU A 51 5.23 11.04 9.81
C LEU A 51 6.67 10.62 10.20
N ALA A 52 6.92 9.31 10.27
CA ALA A 52 8.22 8.78 10.60
C ALA A 52 9.28 9.15 9.56
N GLU A 53 10.51 9.35 10.01
CA GLU A 53 11.66 9.72 9.18
C GLU A 53 12.87 8.83 9.45
N GLY A 54 13.79 8.77 8.49
CA GLY A 54 15.00 7.93 8.58
C GLY A 54 14.68 6.47 8.91
N ASP A 55 15.41 5.89 9.87
CA ASP A 55 15.21 4.52 10.36
C ASP A 55 13.80 4.22 10.85
N ALA A 56 13.12 5.20 11.47
CA ALA A 56 11.78 4.97 12.00
C ALA A 56 10.78 4.64 10.88
N PHE A 57 10.90 5.29 9.73
CA PHE A 57 10.07 5.02 8.56
C PHE A 57 10.22 3.58 8.06
N TYR A 58 11.46 3.09 7.94
CA TYR A 58 11.72 1.72 7.51
C TYR A 58 11.25 0.69 8.55
N ARG A 59 11.31 1.01 9.85
CA ARG A 59 10.74 0.14 10.89
C ARG A 59 9.22 0.00 10.76
N GLU A 60 8.51 1.08 10.42
CA GLU A 60 7.06 1.01 10.20
C GLU A 60 6.71 0.13 8.99
N ILE A 61 7.51 0.18 7.93
CA ILE A 61 7.38 -0.73 6.78
C ILE A 61 7.55 -2.19 7.23
N LEU A 62 8.63 -2.50 7.96
CA LEU A 62 8.91 -3.87 8.42
C LEU A 62 7.82 -4.41 9.36
N LYS A 63 7.22 -3.54 10.18
CA LYS A 63 6.06 -3.92 11.01
C LYS A 63 4.87 -4.30 10.14
N ALA A 64 4.56 -3.51 9.12
CA ALA A 64 3.46 -3.80 8.20
C ALA A 64 3.68 -5.12 7.45
N GLU A 65 4.90 -5.40 6.97
CA GLU A 65 5.24 -6.67 6.34
C GLU A 65 5.06 -7.86 7.29
N ARG A 66 5.51 -7.71 8.54
CA ARG A 66 5.32 -8.74 9.57
C ARG A 66 3.84 -9.03 9.82
N THR A 67 3.02 -8.00 9.95
CA THR A 67 1.56 -8.17 10.14
C THR A 67 0.92 -8.87 8.94
N PHE A 68 1.32 -8.52 7.72
CA PHE A 68 0.85 -9.22 6.53
C PHE A 68 1.22 -10.71 6.56
N ILE A 69 2.49 -11.04 6.83
CA ILE A 69 2.95 -12.44 6.89
C ILE A 69 2.20 -13.22 7.98
N GLN A 70 1.97 -12.62 9.15
CA GLN A 70 1.26 -13.25 10.26
C GLN A 70 -0.21 -13.51 9.92
N THR A 71 -0.89 -12.56 9.30
CA THR A 71 -2.34 -12.65 9.01
C THR A 71 -2.62 -13.46 7.75
N HIS A 72 -1.74 -13.44 6.76
CA HIS A 72 -1.86 -14.22 5.53
C HIS A 72 -1.85 -15.74 5.76
N ARG A 73 -1.29 -16.20 6.89
CA ARG A 73 -1.32 -17.63 7.26
C ARG A 73 -2.74 -18.17 7.53
N TYR A 74 -3.71 -17.30 7.78
CA TYR A 74 -5.08 -17.68 8.11
C TYR A 74 -6.05 -17.58 6.93
N TRP A 75 -5.55 -17.28 5.72
CA TRP A 75 -6.36 -17.00 4.53
C TRP A 75 -6.22 -18.09 3.45
N SER A 76 -5.68 -19.26 3.80
CA SER A 76 -5.74 -20.46 2.97
C SER A 76 -7.16 -20.99 2.85
#